data_AF-A0A838KG97-F1
#
_entry.id   AF-A0A838KG97-F1
#
_cell.length_a   1.000
_cell.length_b   1.000
_cell.length_c   1.000
_cell.angle_alpha   90.00
_cell.angle_beta   90.00
_cell.angle_gamma   90.00
#
_symmetry.space_group_name_H-M   'P 1'
#
loop_
_entity.id
_entity.type
_entity.pdbx_description
1 polymer ?
#
loop_
_entity_poly.entity_id
_entity_poly.type
_entity_poly.pdbx_seq_one_letter_code
_entity_poly.pdbx_strand_id
1 'polypeptide(L)'
;MPITRPGPVVPIGPVIGPVVVPDPVVVTPVDQPAEPVRPSVVVPPLIVDSQVIARFESALAFQQTTTAIAIAPPVATLVPYDLAAATAGVREHVDPAIAQPLRRDALLAFAGQAIGALRGIGMPFTVDGWWASHALDRVMAYPTFPVAASDYLSSYDRTRFCPGVDSIPPDSVTLLETNPRFIGAFMAGLNHETNRELLWRGFPTDSRGTPFRRFWRRLDGKDDIPPIHGWRAGSLAQQTADPKGNLVLLVRGDLLRRYPNTIVVALPAITDRQPNHDMVLKPAFAGQFDPDVSFFGFPLVDTDLEQGQGWFFALMEPVTEPRFGLDEVKGGRSAGGAANAADALSWPDTGVVGGAHLGTAVFATLGLNAVSSGADDVAATLFQRPFALYVHAKHLVNPLPVQQ
;
A
#
# COMPACT_ATOMS: atom_id res chain seq x y z
N MET A 1 41.63 56.86 -50.38
CA MET A 1 40.60 56.51 -51.39
C MET A 1 40.44 55.00 -51.41
N PRO A 2 39.20 54.48 -51.47
CA PRO A 2 38.79 53.21 -50.88
C PRO A 2 38.55 52.10 -51.92
N ILE A 3 38.56 50.83 -51.50
CA ILE A 3 37.54 49.82 -51.91
C ILE A 3 37.39 48.79 -50.76
N THR A 4 36.23 48.77 -50.12
CA THR A 4 35.81 47.75 -49.14
C THR A 4 34.79 46.80 -49.78
N ARG A 5 34.91 45.49 -49.51
CA ARG A 5 33.95 44.44 -49.92
C ARG A 5 32.76 44.37 -48.95
N PRO A 6 31.53 44.12 -49.42
CA PRO A 6 30.34 44.12 -48.57
C PRO A 6 30.10 42.76 -47.88
N GLY A 7 29.62 42.82 -46.63
CA GLY A 7 29.08 41.71 -45.85
C GLY A 7 27.58 41.49 -46.08
N PRO A 8 26.96 40.50 -45.39
CA PRO A 8 25.65 39.95 -45.74
C PRO A 8 24.48 40.85 -45.34
N VAL A 9 23.42 40.77 -46.15
CA VAL A 9 22.19 41.59 -46.10
C VAL A 9 21.24 41.06 -45.02
N VAL A 10 20.84 41.94 -44.09
CA VAL A 10 19.71 41.74 -43.17
C VAL A 10 18.46 42.35 -43.81
N PRO A 11 17.30 41.66 -43.86
CA PRO A 11 16.09 42.22 -44.44
C PRO A 11 15.53 43.30 -43.51
N ILE A 12 15.54 44.55 -44.00
CA ILE A 12 14.90 45.70 -43.35
C ILE A 12 13.40 45.61 -43.67
N GLY A 13 12.58 45.32 -42.66
CA GLY A 13 11.12 45.50 -42.76
C GLY A 13 10.77 46.97 -43.00
N PRO A 14 9.66 47.28 -43.68
CA PRO A 14 9.37 48.65 -44.08
C PRO A 14 9.15 49.54 -42.85
N VAL A 15 9.97 50.59 -42.74
CA VAL A 15 9.77 51.68 -41.78
C VAL A 15 8.58 52.49 -42.28
N ILE A 16 7.45 52.40 -41.56
CA ILE A 16 6.28 53.23 -41.82
C ILE A 16 6.59 54.64 -41.26
N GLY A 17 6.90 55.58 -42.15
CA GLY A 17 6.97 57.01 -41.80
C GLY A 17 5.60 57.56 -41.41
N PRO A 18 5.54 58.73 -40.74
CA PRO A 18 4.27 59.33 -40.36
C PRO A 18 3.42 59.64 -41.60
N VAL A 19 2.15 59.23 -41.56
CA VAL A 19 1.17 59.47 -42.62
C VAL A 19 0.91 60.97 -42.71
N VAL A 20 1.38 61.61 -43.79
CA VAL A 20 0.99 62.97 -44.15
C VAL A 20 -0.34 62.88 -44.89
N VAL A 21 -1.41 63.33 -44.25
CA VAL A 21 -2.73 63.46 -44.89
C VAL A 21 -2.71 64.75 -45.72
N PRO A 22 -2.88 64.71 -47.05
CA PRO A 22 -2.99 65.93 -47.84
C PRO A 22 -4.32 66.64 -47.56
N ASP A 23 -4.29 67.97 -47.52
CA ASP A 23 -5.50 68.79 -47.35
C ASP A 23 -6.51 68.51 -48.48
N PRO A 24 -7.82 68.47 -48.17
CA PRO A 24 -8.85 68.12 -49.15
C PRO A 24 -8.96 69.19 -50.23
N VAL A 25 -8.79 68.77 -51.50
CA VAL A 25 -9.12 69.60 -52.66
C VAL A 25 -10.63 69.67 -52.78
N VAL A 26 -11.19 70.87 -52.58
CA VAL A 26 -12.61 71.15 -52.83
C VAL A 26 -12.82 71.21 -54.34
N VAL A 27 -13.38 70.14 -54.91
CA VAL A 27 -13.90 70.16 -56.29
C VAL A 27 -15.33 70.68 -56.21
N THR A 28 -15.63 71.81 -56.85
CA THR A 28 -17.01 72.28 -56.98
C THR A 28 -17.80 71.30 -57.84
N PRO A 29 -19.02 70.87 -57.41
CA PRO A 29 -19.81 69.92 -58.18
C PRO A 29 -20.15 70.48 -59.56
N VAL A 30 -19.91 69.68 -60.60
CA VAL A 30 -20.43 69.93 -61.94
C VAL A 30 -21.95 69.75 -61.89
N ASP A 31 -22.68 70.73 -62.41
CA ASP A 31 -24.15 70.74 -62.47
C ASP A 31 -24.63 69.66 -63.46
N GLN A 32 -24.88 68.46 -62.95
CA GLN A 32 -25.46 67.36 -63.70
C GLN A 32 -26.98 67.34 -63.46
N PRO A 33 -27.83 67.37 -64.50
CA PRO A 33 -29.27 67.31 -64.32
C PRO A 33 -29.70 65.97 -63.69
N ALA A 34 -30.55 66.05 -62.67
CA ALA A 34 -30.95 64.92 -61.83
C ALA A 34 -31.73 63.84 -62.61
N GLU A 35 -31.27 62.60 -62.51
CA GLU A 35 -32.08 61.43 -62.91
C GLU A 35 -33.24 61.21 -61.92
N PRO A 36 -34.41 60.72 -62.38
CA PRO A 36 -35.56 60.48 -61.53
C PRO A 36 -35.29 59.33 -60.54
N VAL A 37 -35.18 59.68 -59.25
CA VAL A 37 -34.95 58.75 -58.13
C VAL A 37 -36.17 57.85 -57.91
N ARG A 38 -35.97 56.53 -57.96
CA ARG A 38 -36.96 55.54 -57.50
C ARG A 38 -36.84 55.36 -55.98
N PRO A 39 -37.94 55.41 -55.21
CA PRO A 39 -37.87 55.25 -53.76
C PRO A 39 -37.41 53.82 -53.41
N SER A 40 -36.32 53.71 -52.65
CA SER A 40 -35.87 52.45 -52.04
C SER A 40 -36.32 52.41 -50.58
N VAL A 41 -36.72 51.23 -50.08
CA VAL A 41 -37.20 51.07 -48.69
C VAL A 41 -36.05 51.07 -47.66
N VAL A 42 -34.80 50.93 -48.12
CA VAL A 42 -33.63 50.71 -47.23
C VAL A 42 -32.78 51.97 -47.04
N VAL A 43 -32.89 52.95 -47.95
CA VAL A 43 -32.14 54.21 -47.87
C VAL A 43 -33.14 55.37 -47.99
N PRO A 44 -33.27 56.23 -46.95
CA PRO A 44 -34.11 57.41 -47.06
C PRO A 44 -33.64 58.29 -48.23
N PRO A 45 -34.56 58.97 -48.93
CA PRO A 45 -34.20 59.77 -50.09
C PRO A 45 -33.20 60.86 -49.71
N LEU A 46 -32.26 61.15 -50.62
CA LEU A 46 -31.30 62.23 -50.44
C LEU A 46 -32.06 63.56 -50.32
N ILE A 47 -32.01 64.18 -49.15
CA ILE A 47 -32.65 65.49 -48.91
C ILE A 47 -31.78 66.55 -49.56
N VAL A 48 -32.27 67.15 -50.66
CA VAL A 48 -31.60 68.22 -51.41
C VAL A 48 -32.16 69.63 -51.11
N ASP A 49 -33.23 69.73 -50.31
CA ASP A 49 -33.85 71.01 -49.94
C ASP A 49 -33.04 71.72 -48.83
N SER A 50 -32.53 72.90 -49.15
CA SER A 50 -31.68 73.72 -48.26
C SER A 50 -32.39 74.15 -46.98
N GLN A 51 -33.72 74.37 -47.00
CA GLN A 51 -34.46 74.74 -45.79
C GLN A 51 -34.59 73.56 -44.82
N VAL A 52 -34.73 72.34 -45.35
CA VAL A 52 -34.81 71.12 -44.56
C VAL A 52 -33.44 70.81 -43.96
N ILE A 53 -32.37 70.97 -44.73
CA ILE A 53 -30.99 70.80 -44.26
C ILE A 53 -30.69 71.78 -43.10
N ALA A 54 -31.01 73.07 -43.24
CA ALA A 54 -30.80 74.06 -42.18
C ALA A 54 -31.58 73.74 -40.87
N ARG A 55 -32.78 73.16 -41.00
CA ARG A 55 -33.57 72.70 -39.85
C ARG A 55 -32.93 71.49 -39.18
N PHE A 56 -32.37 70.57 -39.96
CA PHE A 56 -31.66 69.42 -39.40
C PHE A 56 -30.34 69.83 -38.74
N GLU A 57 -29.59 70.76 -39.33
CA GLU A 57 -28.35 71.29 -38.73
C GLU A 57 -28.63 71.99 -37.40
N SER A 58 -29.66 72.83 -37.34
CA SER A 58 -30.05 73.49 -36.09
C SER A 58 -30.55 72.50 -35.03
N ALA A 59 -31.33 71.48 -35.43
CA ALA A 59 -31.77 70.41 -34.53
C ALA A 59 -30.59 69.55 -34.03
N LEU A 60 -29.61 69.25 -34.87
CA LEU A 60 -28.42 68.47 -34.52
C LEU A 60 -27.52 69.25 -33.56
N ALA A 61 -27.30 70.55 -33.81
CA ALA A 61 -26.56 71.41 -32.90
C ALA A 61 -27.25 71.52 -31.54
N PHE A 62 -28.58 71.65 -31.53
CA PHE A 62 -29.38 71.64 -30.29
C PHE A 62 -29.27 70.30 -29.56
N GLN A 63 -29.34 69.17 -30.28
CA GLN A 63 -29.19 67.84 -29.70
C GLN A 63 -27.78 67.65 -29.13
N GLN A 64 -26.71 68.05 -29.82
CA GLN A 64 -25.35 67.97 -29.29
C GLN A 64 -25.21 68.77 -27.99
N THR A 65 -25.81 69.96 -27.92
CA THR A 65 -25.76 70.82 -26.73
C THR A 65 -26.58 70.24 -25.57
N THR A 66 -27.73 69.61 -25.86
CA THR A 66 -28.67 69.11 -24.84
C THR A 66 -28.34 67.69 -24.37
N THR A 67 -27.68 66.90 -25.22
CA THR A 67 -27.28 65.50 -24.93
C THR A 67 -25.80 65.39 -24.56
N ALA A 68 -25.03 66.49 -24.61
CA ALA A 68 -23.71 66.55 -24.01
C ALA A 68 -23.85 66.39 -22.50
N ILE A 69 -23.72 65.16 -22.03
CA ILE A 69 -23.38 64.89 -20.64
C ILE A 69 -22.05 65.61 -20.41
N ALA A 70 -22.04 66.66 -19.60
CA ALA A 70 -20.87 67.49 -19.28
C ALA A 70 -19.86 66.74 -18.39
N ILE A 71 -19.55 65.51 -18.75
CA ILE A 71 -18.44 64.73 -18.25
C ILE A 71 -17.50 64.67 -19.45
N ALA A 72 -16.36 65.37 -19.38
CA ALA A 72 -15.29 65.13 -20.34
C ALA A 72 -15.11 63.61 -20.45
N PRO A 73 -15.15 63.00 -21.65
CA PRO A 73 -14.97 61.56 -21.75
C PRO A 73 -13.70 61.24 -20.98
N PRO A 74 -13.75 60.33 -19.98
CA PRO A 74 -12.56 60.00 -19.22
C PRO A 74 -11.50 59.67 -20.27
N VAL A 75 -10.38 60.38 -20.24
CA VAL A 75 -9.26 60.09 -21.13
C VAL A 75 -8.84 58.68 -20.76
N ALA A 76 -9.38 57.70 -21.47
CA ALA A 76 -9.15 56.30 -21.21
C ALA A 76 -7.68 56.07 -21.60
N THR A 77 -6.83 56.08 -20.59
CA THR A 77 -5.44 55.67 -20.77
C THR A 77 -5.47 54.19 -21.11
N LEU A 78 -4.88 53.83 -22.25
CA LEU A 78 -4.69 52.43 -22.61
C LEU A 78 -3.71 51.82 -21.60
N VAL A 79 -4.27 51.18 -20.58
CA VAL A 79 -3.50 50.37 -19.63
C VAL A 79 -3.23 49.03 -20.30
N PRO A 80 -1.97 48.56 -20.33
CA PRO A 80 -1.67 47.21 -20.78
C PRO A 80 -2.50 46.20 -20.01
N TYR A 81 -3.30 45.40 -20.72
CA TYR A 81 -4.09 44.34 -20.08
C TYR A 81 -3.13 43.27 -19.56
N ASP A 82 -3.12 43.05 -18.25
CA ASP A 82 -2.28 42.03 -17.63
C ASP A 82 -2.81 40.63 -17.97
N LEU A 83 -2.34 40.11 -19.10
CA LEU A 83 -2.66 38.78 -19.60
C LEU A 83 -2.23 37.70 -18.60
N ALA A 84 -1.19 37.92 -17.80
CA ALA A 84 -0.73 36.94 -16.82
C ALA A 84 -1.72 36.84 -15.65
N ALA A 85 -2.13 37.98 -15.10
CA ALA A 85 -3.15 38.02 -14.04
C ALA A 85 -4.51 37.49 -14.53
N ALA A 86 -4.92 37.86 -15.74
CA ALA A 86 -6.16 37.35 -16.33
C ALA A 86 -6.12 35.83 -16.55
N THR A 87 -5.00 35.30 -17.07
CA THR A 87 -4.83 33.85 -17.28
C THR A 87 -4.83 33.10 -15.95
N ALA A 88 -4.18 33.64 -14.91
CA ALA A 88 -4.19 33.05 -13.57
C ALA A 88 -5.62 33.02 -13.00
N GLY A 89 -6.35 34.14 -13.08
CA GLY A 89 -7.72 34.22 -12.60
C GLY A 89 -8.67 33.28 -13.34
N VAL A 90 -8.57 33.18 -14.68
CA VAL A 90 -9.38 32.26 -15.46
C VAL A 90 -9.02 30.80 -15.14
N ARG A 91 -7.74 30.46 -14.98
CA ARG A 91 -7.35 29.09 -14.58
C ARG A 91 -7.90 28.71 -13.21
N GLU A 92 -7.84 29.63 -12.24
CA GLU A 92 -8.39 29.40 -10.90
C GLU A 92 -9.92 29.20 -10.95
N HIS A 93 -10.64 30.01 -11.74
CA HIS A 93 -12.10 29.91 -11.86
C HIS A 93 -12.58 28.76 -12.73
N VAL A 94 -11.71 28.19 -13.58
CA VAL A 94 -11.99 27.01 -14.40
C VAL A 94 -11.54 25.72 -13.70
N ASP A 95 -10.70 25.80 -12.67
CA ASP A 95 -10.29 24.66 -11.87
C ASP A 95 -11.54 23.97 -11.29
N PRO A 96 -11.81 22.70 -11.65
CA PRO A 96 -12.99 21.98 -11.17
C PRO A 96 -13.02 21.87 -9.64
N ALA A 97 -11.87 21.89 -8.96
CA ALA A 97 -11.80 21.85 -7.51
C ALA A 97 -12.37 23.12 -6.83
N ILE A 98 -12.40 24.26 -7.55
CA ILE A 98 -12.87 25.55 -7.05
C ILE A 98 -14.24 25.90 -7.64
N ALA A 99 -14.42 25.71 -8.96
CA ALA A 99 -15.61 26.10 -9.69
C ALA A 99 -16.87 25.29 -9.30
N GLN A 100 -16.72 23.99 -9.06
CA GLN A 100 -17.85 23.12 -8.74
C GLN A 100 -18.44 23.40 -7.35
N PRO A 101 -17.64 23.54 -6.27
CA PRO A 101 -18.17 23.91 -4.96
C PRO A 101 -18.90 25.26 -4.96
N LEU A 102 -18.36 26.28 -5.63
CA LEU A 102 -18.97 27.62 -5.69
C LEU A 102 -20.30 27.62 -6.44
N ARG A 103 -20.38 26.92 -7.58
CA ARG A 103 -21.63 26.80 -8.33
C ARG A 103 -22.70 26.03 -7.54
N ARG A 104 -22.31 24.96 -6.84
CA ARG A 104 -23.19 24.22 -5.94
C ARG A 104 -23.74 25.12 -4.83
N ASP A 105 -22.88 25.85 -4.15
CA ASP A 105 -23.27 26.71 -3.01
C ASP A 105 -24.18 27.88 -3.45
N ALA A 106 -24.11 28.29 -4.72
CA ALA A 106 -25.05 29.23 -5.31
C ALA A 106 -26.42 28.61 -5.65
N LEU A 107 -26.47 27.30 -5.93
CA LEU A 107 -27.69 26.61 -6.36
C LEU A 107 -28.48 25.98 -5.20
N LEU A 108 -27.79 25.58 -4.14
CA LEU A 108 -28.40 24.85 -3.03
C LEU A 108 -28.10 25.56 -1.70
N ALA A 109 -29.17 25.87 -0.95
CA ALA A 109 -29.09 26.42 0.39
C ALA A 109 -30.06 25.65 1.31
N PHE A 110 -29.60 25.33 2.53
CA PHE A 110 -30.44 24.74 3.57
C PHE A 110 -30.69 25.78 4.65
N ALA A 111 -31.96 26.03 4.97
CA ALA A 111 -32.37 27.05 5.95
C ALA A 111 -31.72 28.44 5.68
N GLY A 112 -31.56 28.81 4.41
CA GLY A 112 -30.94 30.08 4.01
C GLY A 112 -29.42 30.15 4.15
N GLN A 113 -28.77 29.06 4.55
CA GLN A 113 -27.31 28.94 4.60
C GLN A 113 -26.78 28.14 3.41
N ALA A 114 -25.74 28.66 2.76
CA ALA A 114 -25.01 27.92 1.73
C ALA A 114 -24.41 26.65 2.34
N ILE A 115 -24.33 25.57 1.56
CA ILE A 115 -23.93 24.29 2.15
C ILE A 115 -22.47 24.31 2.64
N GLY A 116 -21.60 25.10 2.01
CA GLY A 116 -20.26 25.41 2.52
C GLY A 116 -20.22 26.03 3.93
N ALA A 117 -21.25 26.75 4.36
CA ALA A 117 -21.32 27.35 5.71
C ALA A 117 -21.68 26.32 6.80
N LEU A 118 -22.21 25.15 6.42
CA LEU A 118 -22.51 24.05 7.34
C LEU A 118 -21.28 23.22 7.73
N ARG A 119 -20.08 23.59 7.25
CA ARG A 119 -18.78 22.93 7.49
C ARG A 119 -18.32 22.83 8.96
N GLY A 120 -19.10 23.32 9.93
CA GLY A 120 -18.70 23.41 11.34
C GLY A 120 -19.15 22.28 12.28
N ILE A 121 -20.01 21.35 11.86
CA ILE A 121 -20.59 20.36 12.78
C ILE A 121 -20.03 18.96 12.49
N GLY A 122 -18.82 18.66 12.97
CA GLY A 122 -18.36 17.28 13.25
C GLY A 122 -18.50 16.20 12.16
N MET A 123 -18.61 16.56 10.87
CA MET A 123 -18.77 15.60 9.77
C MET A 123 -17.43 15.31 9.08
N PRO A 124 -17.07 14.04 8.80
CA PRO A 124 -15.66 13.67 8.67
C PRO A 124 -15.07 13.71 7.25
N PHE A 125 -15.85 13.83 6.16
CA PHE A 125 -15.29 14.05 4.81
C PHE A 125 -16.36 14.44 3.77
N THR A 126 -15.88 14.89 2.61
CA THR A 126 -16.68 15.39 1.48
C THR A 126 -16.56 14.46 0.27
N VAL A 127 -17.68 13.98 -0.27
CA VAL A 127 -17.74 13.35 -1.61
C VAL A 127 -18.57 14.25 -2.49
N ASP A 128 -17.98 14.79 -3.56
CA ASP A 128 -18.65 15.68 -4.54
C ASP A 128 -19.51 16.78 -3.89
N GLY A 129 -19.03 17.29 -2.76
CA GLY A 129 -19.70 18.36 -2.05
C GLY A 129 -20.95 17.97 -1.26
N TRP A 130 -21.11 16.69 -0.91
CA TRP A 130 -22.08 16.18 0.06
C TRP A 130 -21.37 15.79 1.36
N TRP A 131 -22.06 15.98 2.50
CA TRP A 131 -21.62 15.57 3.82
C TRP A 131 -22.38 14.29 4.16
N ALA A 132 -21.77 13.15 3.87
CA ALA A 132 -22.28 11.86 4.31
C ALA A 132 -21.70 11.56 5.69
N SER A 133 -22.52 11.05 6.61
CA SER A 133 -21.98 10.39 7.79
C SER A 133 -21.21 9.15 7.34
N HIS A 134 -20.19 8.70 8.10
CA HIS A 134 -19.52 7.42 7.84
C HIS A 134 -20.50 6.24 7.74
N ALA A 135 -21.72 6.36 8.27
CA ALA A 135 -22.76 5.35 8.17
C ALA A 135 -23.41 5.25 6.77
N LEU A 136 -23.32 6.31 5.96
CA LEU A 136 -23.91 6.42 4.63
C LEU A 136 -22.89 6.19 3.49
N ASP A 137 -21.60 6.45 3.71
CA ASP A 137 -20.53 6.13 2.76
C ASP A 137 -19.90 4.77 3.11
N ARG A 138 -20.66 3.72 2.85
CA ARG A 138 -20.16 2.36 3.03
C ARG A 138 -19.25 2.02 1.86
N VAL A 139 -18.12 1.38 2.17
CA VAL A 139 -17.28 0.75 1.13
C VAL A 139 -18.15 -0.23 0.34
N MET A 140 -18.14 -0.11 -0.98
CA MET A 140 -18.89 -1.01 -1.85
C MET A 140 -18.47 -2.47 -1.62
N ALA A 141 -19.33 -3.42 -2.01
CA ALA A 141 -18.97 -4.83 -1.93
C ALA A 141 -17.71 -5.10 -2.77
N TYR A 142 -16.75 -5.83 -2.21
CA TYR A 142 -15.52 -6.24 -2.90
C TYR A 142 -15.27 -7.73 -2.66
N PRO A 143 -14.59 -8.42 -3.59
CA PRO A 143 -14.22 -9.81 -3.39
C PRO A 143 -13.17 -9.91 -2.27
N THR A 144 -13.26 -10.95 -1.45
CA THR A 144 -12.26 -11.25 -0.42
C THR A 144 -11.48 -12.49 -0.82
N PHE A 145 -10.15 -12.37 -0.85
CA PHE A 145 -9.26 -13.49 -1.12
C PHE A 145 -8.66 -13.99 0.20
N PRO A 146 -9.00 -15.20 0.66
CA PRO A 146 -8.49 -15.75 1.92
C PRO A 146 -7.04 -16.28 1.81
N VAL A 147 -6.43 -16.19 0.62
CA VAL A 147 -5.10 -16.70 0.32
C VAL A 147 -4.02 -15.76 0.88
N ALA A 148 -2.94 -16.34 1.39
CA ALA A 148 -1.80 -15.58 1.87
C ALA A 148 -1.00 -15.00 0.71
N ALA A 149 -0.71 -13.71 0.74
CA ALA A 149 0.06 -13.05 -0.30
C ALA A 149 1.53 -13.53 -0.35
N SER A 150 2.06 -14.06 0.76
CA SER A 150 3.37 -14.69 0.86
C SER A 150 3.54 -15.86 -0.10
N ASP A 151 2.47 -16.64 -0.32
CA ASP A 151 2.52 -17.85 -1.16
C ASP A 151 2.66 -17.46 -2.63
N TYR A 152 1.98 -16.40 -3.06
CA TYR A 152 2.18 -15.83 -4.39
C TYR A 152 3.58 -15.24 -4.56
N LEU A 153 4.06 -14.46 -3.58
CA LEU A 153 5.36 -13.81 -3.68
C LEU A 153 6.51 -14.83 -3.67
N SER A 154 6.44 -15.87 -2.84
CA SER A 154 7.47 -16.92 -2.76
C SER A 154 7.52 -17.76 -4.03
N SER A 155 6.36 -18.06 -4.64
CA SER A 155 6.30 -18.78 -5.91
C SER A 155 6.79 -17.94 -7.11
N TYR A 156 6.57 -16.63 -7.08
CA TYR A 156 6.98 -15.73 -8.15
C TYR A 156 8.48 -15.38 -8.08
N ASP A 157 8.95 -14.95 -6.90
CA ASP A 157 10.35 -14.56 -6.70
C ASP A 157 10.77 -14.79 -5.24
N ARG A 158 11.34 -15.98 -4.99
CA ARG A 158 11.88 -16.38 -3.69
C ARG A 158 12.97 -15.43 -3.17
N THR A 159 13.74 -14.80 -4.06
CA THR A 159 14.85 -13.91 -3.65
C THR A 159 14.33 -12.57 -3.15
N ARG A 160 13.18 -12.11 -3.67
CA ARG A 160 12.48 -10.94 -3.14
C ARG A 160 11.72 -11.24 -1.85
N PHE A 161 11.18 -12.45 -1.72
CA PHE A 161 10.48 -12.87 -0.51
C PHE A 161 11.45 -12.97 0.68
N CYS A 162 12.55 -13.70 0.51
CA CYS A 162 13.58 -13.89 1.52
C CYS A 162 14.96 -13.59 0.91
N PRO A 163 15.40 -12.32 0.96
CA PRO A 163 16.72 -11.94 0.46
C PRO A 163 17.83 -12.76 1.11
N GLY A 164 18.76 -13.28 0.31
CA GLY A 164 19.90 -14.06 0.81
C GLY A 164 19.57 -15.51 1.20
N VAL A 165 18.37 -16.02 0.92
CA VAL A 165 18.00 -17.43 1.23
C VAL A 165 18.97 -18.45 0.64
N ASP A 166 19.53 -18.17 -0.53
CA ASP A 166 20.50 -19.06 -1.19
C ASP A 166 21.83 -19.19 -0.44
N SER A 167 22.18 -18.22 0.40
CA SER A 167 23.41 -18.24 1.20
C SER A 167 23.30 -19.08 2.46
N ILE A 168 22.08 -19.44 2.87
CA ILE A 168 21.82 -20.23 4.07
C ILE A 168 22.17 -21.70 3.76
N PRO A 169 23.09 -22.36 4.47
CA PRO A 169 23.45 -23.74 4.18
C PRO A 169 22.25 -24.70 4.25
N PRO A 170 22.24 -25.80 3.47
CA PRO A 170 21.25 -26.87 3.67
C PRO A 170 21.37 -27.46 5.08
N ASP A 171 20.29 -28.04 5.59
CA ASP A 171 20.19 -28.64 6.92
C ASP A 171 20.57 -27.68 8.07
N SER A 172 20.07 -26.45 7.99
CA SER A 172 20.35 -25.39 8.97
C SER A 172 19.09 -24.71 9.49
N VAL A 173 19.21 -24.11 10.66
CA VAL A 173 18.15 -23.34 11.33
C VAL A 173 18.69 -21.97 11.67
N THR A 174 17.92 -20.92 11.43
CA THR A 174 18.29 -19.54 11.76
C THR A 174 17.07 -18.72 12.16
N LEU A 175 17.30 -17.57 12.81
CA LEU A 175 16.27 -16.61 13.16
C LEU A 175 16.35 -15.39 12.25
N LEU A 176 15.20 -14.96 11.75
CA LEU A 176 15.02 -13.75 10.94
C LEU A 176 14.00 -12.84 11.61
N GLU A 177 13.96 -11.58 11.19
CA GLU A 177 12.92 -10.65 11.58
C GLU A 177 12.08 -10.27 10.35
N THR A 178 10.76 -10.20 10.52
CA THR A 178 9.90 -9.69 9.45
C THR A 178 10.10 -8.19 9.26
N ASN A 179 9.99 -7.72 8.02
CA ASN A 179 9.99 -6.29 7.72
C ASN A 179 8.55 -5.75 7.54
N PRO A 180 7.92 -5.16 8.58
CA PRO A 180 6.54 -4.67 8.49
C PRO A 180 6.38 -3.51 7.50
N ARG A 181 7.45 -2.74 7.23
CA ARG A 181 7.41 -1.67 6.21
C ARG A 181 7.26 -2.26 4.81
N PHE A 182 7.99 -3.34 4.53
CA PHE A 182 7.88 -4.07 3.26
C PHE A 182 6.48 -4.67 3.11
N ILE A 183 5.98 -5.33 4.15
CA ILE A 183 4.63 -5.95 4.16
C ILE A 183 3.57 -4.88 3.88
N GLY A 184 3.59 -3.76 4.61
CA GLY A 184 2.65 -2.65 4.40
C GLY A 184 2.71 -2.08 2.97
N ALA A 185 3.92 -1.86 2.44
CA ALA A 185 4.10 -1.37 1.06
C ALA A 185 3.57 -2.36 0.01
N PHE A 186 3.92 -3.64 0.16
CA PHE A 186 3.53 -4.69 -0.76
C PHE A 186 2.01 -4.88 -0.76
N MET A 187 1.38 -4.93 0.43
CA MET A 187 -0.06 -5.08 0.55
C MET A 187 -0.82 -3.85 0.03
N ALA A 188 -0.28 -2.65 0.20
CA ALA A 188 -0.85 -1.44 -0.39
C ALA A 188 -0.84 -1.52 -1.93
N GLY A 189 0.29 -1.89 -2.53
CA GLY A 189 0.43 -2.04 -3.97
C GLY A 189 -0.45 -3.15 -4.55
N LEU A 190 -0.45 -4.33 -3.91
CA LEU A 190 -1.26 -5.48 -4.32
C LEU A 190 -2.75 -5.13 -4.37
N ASN A 191 -3.27 -4.49 -3.31
CA ASN A 191 -4.67 -4.10 -3.27
C ASN A 191 -4.98 -2.95 -4.25
N HIS A 192 -4.05 -2.01 -4.45
CA HIS A 192 -4.22 -0.93 -5.43
C HIS A 192 -4.39 -1.47 -6.86
N GLU A 193 -3.48 -2.34 -7.29
CA GLU A 193 -3.54 -2.95 -8.62
C GLU A 193 -4.73 -3.91 -8.77
N THR A 194 -5.07 -4.66 -7.71
CA THR A 194 -6.25 -5.54 -7.73
C THR A 194 -7.54 -4.73 -7.89
N ASN A 195 -7.70 -3.63 -7.16
CA ASN A 195 -8.88 -2.76 -7.30
C ASN A 195 -8.96 -2.12 -8.69
N ARG A 196 -7.81 -1.73 -9.26
CA ARG A 196 -7.73 -1.19 -10.62
C ARG A 196 -8.12 -2.24 -11.67
N GLU A 197 -7.66 -3.47 -11.52
CA GLU A 197 -8.02 -4.59 -12.40
C GLU A 197 -9.51 -4.93 -12.28
N LEU A 198 -10.08 -4.92 -11.07
CA LEU A 198 -11.52 -5.13 -10.85
C LEU A 198 -12.34 -4.06 -11.58
N LEU A 199 -11.94 -2.79 -11.48
CA LEU A 199 -12.58 -1.69 -12.20
C LEU A 199 -12.47 -1.88 -13.71
N TRP A 200 -11.29 -2.27 -14.22
CA TRP A 200 -11.08 -2.53 -15.65
C TRP A 200 -11.97 -3.67 -16.18
N ARG A 201 -12.20 -4.71 -15.36
CA ARG A 201 -13.12 -5.82 -15.68
C ARG A 201 -14.60 -5.48 -15.54
N GLY A 202 -14.94 -4.23 -15.20
CA GLY A 202 -16.33 -3.79 -15.00
C GLY A 202 -16.98 -4.31 -13.71
N PHE A 203 -16.18 -4.77 -12.74
CA PHE A 203 -16.69 -5.15 -11.43
C PHE A 203 -17.18 -3.88 -10.70
N PRO A 204 -18.38 -3.89 -10.06
CA PRO A 204 -18.91 -2.74 -9.36
C PRO A 204 -18.13 -2.49 -8.06
N THR A 205 -17.07 -1.69 -8.14
CA THR A 205 -16.22 -1.32 -6.99
C THR A 205 -16.00 0.19 -6.94
N ASP A 206 -15.91 0.73 -5.72
CA ASP A 206 -15.50 2.10 -5.43
C ASP A 206 -13.97 2.23 -5.30
N SER A 207 -13.22 1.16 -5.55
CA SER A 207 -11.76 1.04 -5.39
C SER A 207 -11.26 1.25 -3.95
N ARG A 208 -12.14 1.32 -2.94
CA ARG A 208 -11.79 1.46 -1.51
C ARG A 208 -11.77 0.12 -0.77
N GLY A 209 -12.23 -0.94 -1.43
CA GLY A 209 -12.16 -2.31 -0.92
C GLY A 209 -10.73 -2.75 -0.59
N THR A 210 -10.60 -3.78 0.24
CA THR A 210 -9.32 -4.41 0.55
C THR A 210 -9.43 -5.91 0.27
N PRO A 211 -9.31 -6.33 -1.02
CA PRO A 211 -9.46 -7.72 -1.40
C PRO A 211 -8.48 -8.68 -0.70
N PHE A 212 -7.22 -8.26 -0.52
CA PHE A 212 -6.18 -9.03 0.16
C PHE A 212 -5.87 -8.42 1.52
N ARG A 213 -6.13 -9.16 2.59
CA ARG A 213 -5.86 -8.71 3.97
C ARG A 213 -4.75 -9.49 4.68
N ARG A 214 -4.35 -10.63 4.12
CA ARG A 214 -3.39 -11.55 4.71
C ARG A 214 -2.16 -11.62 3.83
N PHE A 215 -1.05 -11.14 4.37
CA PHE A 215 0.26 -11.37 3.79
C PHE A 215 0.74 -12.77 4.18
N TRP A 216 0.67 -13.12 5.45
CA TRP A 216 1.11 -14.41 5.97
C TRP A 216 -0.04 -15.43 6.00
N ARG A 217 0.30 -16.71 5.93
CA ARG A 217 -0.62 -17.79 6.28
C ARG A 217 -0.76 -17.87 7.81
N ARG A 218 -1.66 -17.04 8.33
CA ARG A 218 -1.98 -16.90 9.75
C ARG A 218 -2.66 -18.16 10.29
N LEU A 219 -2.12 -18.68 11.39
CA LEU A 219 -2.68 -19.80 12.14
C LEU A 219 -3.70 -19.34 13.20
N ASP A 220 -3.62 -18.07 13.60
CA ASP A 220 -4.53 -17.43 14.57
C ASP A 220 -5.79 -16.84 13.92
N GLY A 221 -5.92 -16.91 12.60
CA GLY A 221 -7.07 -16.40 11.84
C GLY A 221 -7.16 -14.89 11.73
N LYS A 222 -6.14 -14.14 12.19
CA LYS A 222 -6.10 -12.68 12.10
C LYS A 222 -5.77 -12.21 10.68
N ASP A 223 -6.07 -10.94 10.42
CA ASP A 223 -5.66 -10.23 9.22
C ASP A 223 -4.35 -9.47 9.49
N ASP A 224 -3.45 -9.42 8.51
CA ASP A 224 -2.15 -8.74 8.64
C ASP A 224 -2.25 -7.22 8.49
N ILE A 225 -3.27 -6.75 7.78
CA ILE A 225 -3.51 -5.33 7.56
C ILE A 225 -4.96 -4.95 7.90
N PRO A 226 -5.20 -3.76 8.49
CA PRO A 226 -6.53 -3.20 8.56
C PRO A 226 -6.99 -2.74 7.16
N PRO A 227 -8.30 -2.48 6.98
CA PRO A 227 -8.82 -1.98 5.71
C PRO A 227 -8.10 -0.72 5.22
N ILE A 228 -7.66 -0.71 3.96
CA ILE A 228 -6.79 0.34 3.38
C ILE A 228 -7.45 1.71 3.35
N HIS A 229 -8.77 1.78 3.18
CA HIS A 229 -9.51 3.06 3.22
C HIS A 229 -9.41 3.79 4.58
N GLY A 230 -9.07 3.07 5.66
CA GLY A 230 -8.89 3.62 7.00
C GLY A 230 -7.44 3.96 7.33
N TRP A 231 -6.49 3.72 6.42
CA TRP A 231 -5.09 4.00 6.66
C TRP A 231 -4.87 5.49 6.83
N ARG A 232 -4.12 5.86 7.85
CA ARG A 232 -3.77 7.25 8.16
C ARG A 232 -2.39 7.57 7.61
N ALA A 233 -2.12 8.85 7.37
CA ALA A 233 -0.77 9.31 7.10
C ALA A 233 0.15 8.90 8.27
N GLY A 234 1.25 8.22 7.97
CA GLY A 234 2.13 7.61 8.97
C GLY A 234 3.11 6.62 8.35
N SER A 235 3.80 5.84 9.17
CA SER A 235 4.69 4.81 8.65
C SER A 235 3.89 3.60 8.16
N LEU A 236 4.34 2.97 7.07
CA LEU A 236 3.67 1.77 6.54
C LEU A 236 3.69 0.60 7.52
N ALA A 237 4.68 0.54 8.41
CA ALA A 237 4.72 -0.46 9.47
C ALA A 237 3.53 -0.32 10.44
N GLN A 238 3.11 0.90 10.76
CA GLN A 238 1.95 1.16 11.62
C GLN A 238 0.62 0.74 10.97
N GLN A 239 0.61 0.47 9.67
CA GLN A 239 -0.55 -0.03 8.93
C GLN A 239 -0.57 -1.57 8.85
N THR A 240 0.20 -2.25 9.70
CA THR A 240 0.20 -3.71 9.84
C THR A 240 -0.24 -4.11 11.24
N ALA A 241 -0.73 -5.34 11.41
CA ALA A 241 -1.15 -5.87 12.69
C ALA A 241 0.01 -5.96 13.70
N ASP A 242 1.22 -6.25 13.21
CA ASP A 242 2.44 -6.38 14.01
C ASP A 242 3.48 -5.32 13.58
N PRO A 243 3.33 -4.06 14.03
CA PRO A 243 4.13 -2.94 13.54
C PRO A 243 5.60 -2.99 13.97
N LYS A 244 5.92 -3.76 15.00
CA LYS A 244 7.30 -4.02 15.46
C LYS A 244 7.94 -5.22 14.74
N GLY A 245 7.21 -5.89 13.87
CA GLY A 245 7.64 -7.15 13.28
C GLY A 245 7.42 -8.35 14.20
N ASN A 246 7.85 -9.49 13.69
CA ASN A 246 7.78 -10.81 14.30
C ASN A 246 9.11 -11.52 14.05
N LEU A 247 9.52 -12.33 15.01
CA LEU A 247 10.67 -13.21 14.87
C LEU A 247 10.26 -14.47 14.12
N VAL A 248 11.05 -14.84 13.11
CA VAL A 248 10.77 -15.96 12.22
C VAL A 248 11.85 -17.01 12.35
N LEU A 249 11.48 -18.21 12.78
CA LEU A 249 12.33 -19.38 12.73
C LEU A 249 12.33 -19.92 11.29
N LEU A 250 13.48 -19.85 10.64
CA LEU A 250 13.71 -20.42 9.32
C LEU A 250 14.40 -21.79 9.48
N VAL A 251 13.79 -22.82 8.91
CA VAL A 251 14.33 -24.18 8.86
C VAL A 251 14.54 -24.56 7.40
N ARG A 252 15.79 -24.77 7.02
CA ARG A 252 16.16 -25.25 5.68
C ARG A 252 16.59 -26.72 5.79
N GLY A 253 15.90 -27.61 5.07
CA GLY A 253 16.24 -29.02 4.97
C GLY A 253 15.01 -29.93 4.85
N ASP A 254 15.25 -31.23 4.71
CA ASP A 254 14.20 -32.23 4.46
C ASP A 254 13.44 -32.67 5.72
N LEU A 255 13.85 -32.24 6.92
CA LEU A 255 13.27 -32.68 8.19
C LEU A 255 11.74 -32.50 8.23
N LEU A 256 11.26 -31.29 7.97
CA LEU A 256 9.84 -30.96 8.03
C LEU A 256 9.04 -31.51 6.85
N ARG A 257 9.72 -31.83 5.75
CA ARG A 257 9.14 -32.56 4.62
C ARG A 257 8.90 -34.02 4.97
N ARG A 258 9.83 -34.65 5.70
CA ARG A 258 9.71 -36.03 6.17
C ARG A 258 8.78 -36.18 7.37
N TYR A 259 8.73 -35.17 8.25
CA TYR A 259 7.91 -35.14 9.46
C TYR A 259 6.99 -33.91 9.49
N PRO A 260 5.93 -33.89 8.65
CA PRO A 260 5.04 -32.73 8.52
C PRO A 260 4.25 -32.41 9.80
N ASN A 261 4.05 -33.40 10.69
CA ASN A 261 3.32 -33.22 11.95
C ASN A 261 4.19 -32.66 13.09
N THR A 262 5.43 -32.24 12.81
CA THR A 262 6.34 -31.67 13.83
C THR A 262 5.71 -30.43 14.47
N ILE A 263 5.67 -30.43 15.80
CA ILE A 263 5.21 -29.30 16.59
C ILE A 263 6.35 -28.31 16.76
N VAL A 264 6.16 -27.09 16.27
CA VAL A 264 7.13 -26.00 16.39
C VAL A 264 6.60 -24.97 17.39
N VAL A 265 7.35 -24.69 18.44
CA VAL A 265 6.97 -23.72 19.49
C VAL A 265 8.17 -22.93 19.99
N ALA A 266 7.92 -21.80 20.64
CA ALA A 266 8.91 -21.04 21.40
C ALA A 266 8.61 -21.13 22.90
N LEU A 267 9.64 -21.30 23.72
CA LEU A 267 9.55 -21.36 25.18
C LEU A 267 10.54 -20.35 25.78
N PRO A 268 10.17 -19.58 26.82
CA PRO A 268 11.12 -18.71 27.48
C PRO A 268 12.17 -19.55 28.22
N ALA A 269 13.40 -19.06 28.33
CA ALA A 269 14.47 -19.75 29.04
C ALA A 269 14.39 -19.48 30.56
N ILE A 270 14.55 -20.54 31.37
CA ILE A 270 14.85 -20.41 32.81
C ILE A 270 16.36 -20.22 32.99
N THR A 271 17.14 -21.00 32.23
CA THR A 271 18.59 -20.91 32.13
C THR A 271 18.99 -21.13 30.66
N ASP A 272 20.25 -20.89 30.33
CA ASP A 272 20.83 -21.13 28.99
C ASP A 272 20.71 -22.59 28.49
N ARG A 273 20.33 -23.52 29.38
CA ARG A 273 20.17 -24.95 29.09
C ARG A 273 18.79 -25.49 29.41
N GLN A 274 17.90 -24.69 29.98
CA GLN A 274 16.61 -25.17 30.46
C GLN A 274 15.46 -24.27 29.98
N PRO A 275 14.57 -24.79 29.11
CA PRO A 275 13.35 -24.09 28.74
C PRO A 275 12.32 -24.13 29.86
N ASN A 276 11.46 -23.12 29.92
CA ASN A 276 10.30 -23.08 30.80
C ASN A 276 9.09 -23.69 30.09
N HIS A 277 8.62 -24.84 30.58
CA HIS A 277 7.47 -25.55 30.02
C HIS A 277 6.11 -25.00 30.43
N ASP A 278 6.04 -24.11 31.43
CA ASP A 278 4.79 -23.54 31.91
C ASP A 278 4.21 -22.53 30.91
N MET A 279 5.06 -21.96 30.05
CA MET A 279 4.69 -20.98 29.05
C MET A 279 5.15 -21.45 27.67
N VAL A 280 4.18 -21.80 26.82
CA VAL A 280 4.44 -22.27 25.45
C VAL A 280 3.82 -21.30 24.46
N LEU A 281 4.66 -20.71 23.61
CA LEU A 281 4.24 -19.80 22.55
C LEU A 281 4.17 -20.55 21.22
N LYS A 282 2.99 -20.54 20.60
CA LYS A 282 2.76 -21.13 19.27
C LYS A 282 3.06 -20.11 18.17
N PRO A 283 3.44 -20.55 16.96
CA PRO A 283 3.63 -19.65 15.84
C PRO A 283 2.30 -18.97 15.45
N ALA A 284 2.35 -17.67 15.21
CA ALA A 284 1.23 -16.89 14.72
C ALA A 284 0.95 -17.15 13.23
N PHE A 285 2.00 -17.45 12.47
CA PHE A 285 1.92 -17.80 11.05
C PHE A 285 3.01 -18.80 10.68
N ALA A 286 2.78 -19.55 9.60
CA ALA A 286 3.74 -20.51 9.10
C ALA A 286 3.61 -20.68 7.59
N GLY A 287 4.68 -21.09 6.92
CA GLY A 287 4.65 -21.39 5.50
C GLY A 287 5.86 -22.16 5.04
N GLN A 288 5.80 -22.58 3.78
CA GLN A 288 6.87 -23.31 3.11
C GLN A 288 7.04 -22.77 1.70
N PHE A 289 8.28 -22.75 1.20
CA PHE A 289 8.57 -22.44 -0.18
C PHE A 289 9.78 -23.26 -0.69
N ASP A 290 9.84 -23.40 -2.01
CA ASP A 290 10.82 -24.28 -2.66
C ASP A 290 12.27 -23.78 -2.52
N PRO A 291 13.26 -24.70 -2.48
CA PRO A 291 13.11 -26.16 -2.59
C PRO A 291 12.85 -26.90 -1.27
N ASP A 292 13.30 -26.34 -0.14
CA ASP A 292 13.36 -27.04 1.15
C ASP A 292 13.27 -26.09 2.36
N VAL A 293 12.56 -24.97 2.23
CA VAL A 293 12.53 -23.92 3.26
C VAL A 293 11.17 -23.83 3.92
N SER A 294 11.15 -24.01 5.24
CA SER A 294 9.97 -23.78 6.08
C SER A 294 10.22 -22.62 7.04
N PHE A 295 9.19 -21.82 7.32
CA PHE A 295 9.29 -20.70 8.24
C PHE A 295 8.12 -20.66 9.22
N PHE A 296 8.41 -20.24 10.45
CA PHE A 296 7.44 -20.12 11.55
C PHE A 296 7.61 -18.79 12.25
N GLY A 297 6.58 -17.95 12.20
CA GLY A 297 6.59 -16.62 12.81
C GLY A 297 6.03 -16.62 14.21
N PHE A 298 6.73 -16.01 15.15
CA PHE A 298 6.34 -15.84 16.54
C PHE A 298 6.13 -14.35 16.85
N PRO A 299 5.14 -14.01 17.69
CA PRO A 299 4.90 -12.63 18.13
C PRO A 299 5.95 -12.18 19.16
N LEU A 300 7.22 -12.24 18.76
CA LEU A 300 8.41 -11.85 19.51
C LEU A 300 9.23 -10.89 18.65
N VAL A 301 10.01 -10.02 19.28
CA VAL A 301 10.97 -9.14 18.61
C VAL A 301 12.38 -9.36 19.13
N ASP A 302 13.37 -8.75 18.48
CA ASP A 302 14.79 -8.81 18.86
C ASP A 302 15.04 -8.48 20.34
N THR A 303 14.38 -7.43 20.86
CA THR A 303 14.51 -7.02 22.26
C THR A 303 14.01 -8.07 23.24
N ASP A 304 13.09 -8.95 22.82
CA ASP A 304 12.57 -10.02 23.67
C ASP A 304 13.57 -11.17 23.81
N LEU A 305 14.52 -11.29 22.87
CA LEU A 305 15.63 -12.25 22.95
C LEU A 305 16.70 -11.82 23.95
N GLU A 306 16.87 -10.51 24.14
CA GLU A 306 17.82 -9.93 25.09
C GLU A 306 17.26 -9.86 26.52
N GLN A 307 15.93 -9.90 26.66
CA GLN A 307 15.26 -9.88 27.96
C GLN A 307 15.37 -11.24 28.68
N GLY A 308 15.66 -11.19 29.97
CA GLY A 308 15.73 -12.39 30.82
C GLY A 308 16.90 -13.29 30.44
N GLN A 309 16.63 -14.58 30.24
CA GLN A 309 17.61 -15.58 29.81
C GLN A 309 17.45 -15.94 28.32
N GLY A 310 16.60 -15.24 27.57
CA GLY A 310 16.30 -15.52 26.17
C GLY A 310 15.19 -16.55 25.96
N TRP A 311 15.15 -17.12 24.75
CA TRP A 311 14.11 -18.04 24.29
C TRP A 311 14.70 -19.30 23.66
N PHE A 312 13.99 -20.40 23.79
CA PHE A 312 14.24 -21.64 23.08
C PHE A 312 13.20 -21.82 21.97
N PHE A 313 13.66 -22.27 20.81
CA PHE A 313 12.81 -22.77 19.74
C PHE A 313 12.85 -24.28 19.77
N ALA A 314 11.67 -24.89 19.93
CA ALA A 314 11.53 -26.32 20.07
C ALA A 314 10.89 -26.93 18.81
N LEU A 315 11.49 -28.03 18.33
CA LEU A 315 10.92 -28.93 17.33
C LEU A 315 10.60 -30.24 18.04
N MET A 316 9.31 -30.56 18.15
CA MET A 316 8.82 -31.67 18.96
C MET A 316 7.98 -32.64 18.13
N GLU A 317 8.13 -33.92 18.41
CA GLU A 317 7.25 -34.96 17.89
C GLU A 317 5.87 -34.88 18.57
N PRO A 318 4.76 -35.02 17.82
CA PRO A 318 3.44 -35.04 18.41
C PRO A 318 3.24 -36.27 19.30
N VAL A 319 2.71 -36.05 20.50
CA VAL A 319 2.42 -37.13 21.48
C VAL A 319 1.32 -38.09 20.99
N THR A 320 0.54 -37.69 19.99
CA THR A 320 -0.56 -38.49 19.42
C THR A 320 -0.11 -39.68 18.58
N GLU A 321 1.20 -39.82 18.32
CA GLU A 321 1.79 -40.94 17.60
C GLU A 321 2.73 -41.73 18.55
N PRO A 322 2.18 -42.46 19.55
CA PRO A 322 3.00 -43.17 20.52
C PRO A 322 3.80 -44.28 19.83
N ARG A 323 5.11 -44.28 20.05
CA ARG A 323 6.01 -45.33 19.59
C ARG A 323 6.40 -46.22 20.75
N PHE A 324 6.53 -47.52 20.45
CA PHE A 324 7.03 -48.49 21.41
C PHE A 324 8.27 -49.15 20.84
N GLY A 325 9.31 -49.26 21.66
CA GLY A 325 10.56 -49.89 21.29
C GLY A 325 11.74 -49.31 22.05
N LEU A 326 12.89 -49.97 21.90
CA LEU A 326 14.16 -49.52 22.43
C LEU A 326 15.00 -48.83 21.33
N ASP A 327 16.06 -48.14 21.73
CA ASP A 327 16.98 -47.55 20.77
C ASP A 327 17.73 -48.63 19.99
N GLU A 328 17.93 -48.42 18.68
CA GLU A 328 18.67 -49.38 17.83
C GLU A 328 20.17 -49.45 18.18
N VAL A 329 20.72 -48.36 18.72
CA VAL A 329 22.14 -48.22 19.02
C VAL A 329 22.33 -47.79 20.46
N LYS A 330 23.26 -48.44 21.16
CA LYS A 330 23.62 -48.11 22.53
C LYS A 330 24.34 -46.76 22.60
N GLY A 331 23.86 -45.86 23.46
CA GLY A 331 24.57 -44.62 23.78
C GLY A 331 24.31 -43.43 22.84
N GLY A 332 23.09 -43.29 22.32
CA GLY A 332 22.65 -42.01 21.77
C GLY A 332 22.91 -40.88 22.76
N ARG A 333 23.36 -39.71 22.28
CA ARG A 333 23.59 -38.53 23.13
C ARG A 333 22.24 -38.01 23.65
N SER A 334 21.77 -38.53 24.78
CA SER A 334 20.67 -37.94 25.53
C SER A 334 21.17 -36.68 26.23
N ALA A 335 21.13 -35.55 25.52
CA ALA A 335 21.46 -34.26 26.08
C ALA A 335 20.31 -33.76 26.96
N GLY A 336 20.39 -33.98 28.27
CA GLY A 336 19.78 -33.05 29.24
C GLY A 336 18.51 -33.47 29.98
N GLY A 337 18.14 -34.76 30.02
CA GLY A 337 17.09 -35.26 30.93
C GLY A 337 17.66 -36.17 32.01
N ALA A 338 17.01 -36.23 33.19
CA ALA A 338 17.22 -37.33 34.12
C ALA A 338 16.73 -38.62 33.44
N ALA A 339 17.64 -39.32 32.75
CA ALA A 339 17.34 -40.60 32.13
C ALA A 339 17.07 -41.60 33.26
N ASN A 340 15.88 -42.18 33.28
CA ASN A 340 15.63 -43.37 34.09
C ASN A 340 16.44 -44.52 33.47
N ALA A 341 16.78 -45.54 34.26
CA ALA A 341 17.51 -46.71 33.74
C ALA A 341 16.81 -47.36 32.53
N ALA A 342 15.46 -47.26 32.47
CA ALA A 342 14.63 -47.65 31.33
C ALA A 342 14.96 -46.89 30.03
N ASP A 343 15.22 -45.58 30.12
CA ASP A 343 15.47 -44.70 28.95
C ASP A 343 16.86 -44.91 28.34
N ALA A 344 17.74 -45.69 28.99
CA ALA A 344 19.09 -45.99 28.53
C ALA A 344 19.21 -47.37 27.85
N LEU A 345 18.12 -48.15 27.80
CA LEU A 345 18.08 -49.48 27.21
C LEU A 345 18.00 -49.41 25.68
N SER A 346 18.80 -50.25 25.03
CA SER A 346 18.83 -50.41 23.59
C SER A 346 18.49 -51.86 23.19
N TRP A 347 18.04 -52.09 21.95
CA TRP A 347 17.77 -53.45 21.45
C TRP A 347 18.95 -54.42 21.65
N PRO A 348 20.23 -54.03 21.44
CA PRO A 348 21.38 -54.86 21.75
C PRO A 348 21.45 -55.34 23.22
N ASP A 349 20.92 -54.59 24.18
CA ASP A 349 20.93 -54.98 25.59
C ASP A 349 19.97 -56.13 25.88
N THR A 350 18.95 -56.32 25.04
CA THR A 350 17.96 -57.40 25.17
C THR A 350 18.48 -58.77 24.72
N GLY A 351 19.54 -58.80 23.90
CA GLY A 351 20.05 -60.02 23.27
C GLY A 351 19.10 -60.66 22.24
N VAL A 352 18.00 -59.98 21.89
CA VAL A 352 17.02 -60.47 20.91
C VAL A 352 17.56 -60.28 19.49
N VAL A 353 17.51 -61.34 18.68
CA VAL A 353 17.89 -61.29 17.26
C VAL A 353 16.81 -60.54 16.47
N GLY A 354 17.21 -59.75 15.47
CA GLY A 354 16.26 -59.03 14.61
C GLY A 354 15.20 -59.97 14.01
N GLY A 355 13.92 -59.63 14.22
CA GLY A 355 12.77 -60.44 13.80
C GLY A 355 12.25 -61.46 14.83
N ALA A 356 12.90 -61.61 15.99
CA ALA A 356 12.39 -62.40 17.09
C ALA A 356 11.50 -61.57 18.05
N HIS A 357 10.87 -62.21 19.03
CA HIS A 357 10.00 -61.57 20.02
C HIS A 357 10.68 -61.50 21.40
N LEU A 358 10.23 -60.55 22.22
CA LEU A 358 10.66 -60.43 23.62
C LEU A 358 10.02 -61.55 24.46
N GLY A 359 10.86 -62.41 25.03
CA GLY A 359 10.42 -63.40 26.02
C GLY A 359 10.46 -62.82 27.44
N THR A 360 9.76 -63.47 28.36
CA THR A 360 9.74 -63.10 29.79
C THR A 360 11.12 -63.16 30.46
N ALA A 361 12.07 -63.91 29.89
CA ALA A 361 13.46 -63.94 30.34
C ALA A 361 14.18 -62.58 30.22
N VAL A 362 13.72 -61.72 29.31
CA VAL A 362 14.29 -60.38 29.07
C VAL A 362 13.72 -59.34 30.04
N PHE A 363 12.64 -59.65 30.76
CA PHE A 363 11.96 -58.69 31.63
C PHE A 363 12.89 -58.17 32.72
N ALA A 364 13.75 -59.02 33.28
CA ALA A 364 14.76 -58.60 34.25
C ALA A 364 15.71 -57.53 33.69
N THR A 365 16.09 -57.62 32.41
CA THR A 365 16.90 -56.62 31.71
C THR A 365 16.16 -55.30 31.52
N LEU A 366 14.85 -55.36 31.35
CA LEU A 366 13.96 -54.18 31.27
C LEU A 366 13.62 -53.60 32.66
N GLY A 367 14.13 -54.18 33.76
CA GLY A 367 13.76 -53.79 35.11
C GLY A 367 12.35 -54.23 35.52
N LEU A 368 11.76 -55.17 34.77
CA LEU A 368 10.43 -55.72 34.97
C LEU A 368 10.49 -57.10 35.65
N ASN A 369 9.45 -57.44 36.40
CA ASN A 369 9.34 -58.72 37.07
C ASN A 369 8.39 -59.64 36.30
N ALA A 370 8.89 -60.74 35.75
CA ALA A 370 8.11 -61.68 34.95
C ALA A 370 6.87 -62.29 35.65
N VAL A 371 6.81 -62.24 36.98
CA VAL A 371 5.70 -62.80 37.78
C VAL A 371 4.65 -61.74 38.11
N SER A 372 5.05 -60.48 38.28
CA SER A 372 4.15 -59.40 38.74
C SER A 372 3.89 -58.32 37.70
N SER A 373 4.72 -58.21 36.66
CA SER A 373 4.60 -57.17 35.64
C SER A 373 3.61 -57.59 34.55
N GLY A 374 2.65 -56.71 34.28
CA GLY A 374 1.63 -56.91 33.27
C GLY A 374 2.05 -56.39 31.89
N ALA A 375 1.12 -56.51 30.92
CA ALA A 375 1.32 -55.95 29.59
C ALA A 375 1.38 -54.41 29.60
N ASP A 376 0.76 -53.78 30.59
CA ASP A 376 0.81 -52.35 30.88
C ASP A 376 2.20 -51.89 31.32
N ASP A 377 2.87 -52.64 32.20
CA ASP A 377 4.25 -52.33 32.62
C ASP A 377 5.24 -52.47 31.46
N VAL A 378 5.05 -53.49 30.62
CA VAL A 378 5.86 -53.69 29.40
C VAL A 378 5.64 -52.54 28.42
N ALA A 379 4.39 -52.14 28.19
CA ALA A 379 4.06 -51.00 27.34
C ALA A 379 4.64 -49.70 27.89
N ALA A 380 4.53 -49.43 29.20
CA ALA A 380 5.08 -48.24 29.84
C ALA A 380 6.61 -48.18 29.75
N THR A 381 7.29 -49.33 29.85
CA THR A 381 8.76 -49.41 29.76
C THR A 381 9.25 -49.28 28.32
N LEU A 382 8.52 -49.83 27.35
CA LEU A 382 8.85 -49.70 25.93
C LEU A 382 8.36 -48.40 25.32
N PHE A 383 7.60 -47.58 26.05
CA PHE A 383 7.08 -46.32 25.53
C PHE A 383 8.23 -45.36 25.23
N GLN A 384 8.41 -45.03 23.95
CA GLN A 384 9.42 -44.07 23.53
C GLN A 384 8.93 -42.66 23.84
N ARG A 385 9.77 -41.91 24.56
CA ARG A 385 9.49 -40.50 24.81
C ARG A 385 9.50 -39.74 23.49
N PRO A 386 8.48 -38.89 23.22
CA PRO A 386 8.47 -38.05 22.03
C PRO A 386 9.76 -37.25 21.94
N PHE A 387 10.37 -37.27 20.77
CA PHE A 387 11.60 -36.51 20.55
C PHE A 387 11.31 -35.00 20.65
N ALA A 388 12.18 -34.27 21.35
CA ALA A 388 12.12 -32.82 21.42
C ALA A 388 13.52 -32.23 21.30
N LEU A 389 13.74 -31.42 20.26
CA LEU A 389 14.95 -30.63 20.07
C LEU A 389 14.69 -29.22 20.56
N TYR A 390 15.50 -28.74 21.51
CA TYR A 390 15.48 -27.36 21.98
C TYR A 390 16.73 -26.65 21.49
N VAL A 391 16.55 -25.56 20.74
CA VAL A 391 17.66 -24.70 20.29
C VAL A 391 17.51 -23.33 20.92
N HIS A 392 18.51 -22.90 21.69
CA HIS A 392 18.51 -21.59 22.31
C HIS A 392 18.74 -20.49 21.25
N ALA A 393 18.00 -19.39 21.33
CA ALA A 393 18.06 -18.28 20.37
C ALA A 393 19.47 -17.73 20.15
N LYS A 394 20.30 -17.69 21.20
CA LYS A 394 21.72 -17.28 21.16
C LYS A 394 22.55 -18.06 20.12
N HIS A 395 22.19 -19.31 19.82
CA HIS A 395 22.89 -20.12 18.83
C HIS A 395 22.36 -19.95 17.41
N LEU A 396 21.18 -19.32 17.26
CA LEU A 396 20.51 -19.10 15.98
C LEU A 396 20.77 -17.70 15.43
N VAL A 397 21.10 -16.76 16.30
CA VAL A 397 21.53 -15.41 15.94
C VAL A 397 23.05 -15.41 15.81
N ASN A 398 23.55 -15.16 14.60
CA ASN A 398 24.97 -14.89 14.43
C ASN A 398 25.26 -13.54 15.12
N PRO A 399 26.25 -13.39 16.01
CA PRO A 399 26.65 -12.06 16.46
C PRO A 399 27.00 -11.25 15.21
N LEU A 400 26.26 -10.16 14.98
CA LEU A 400 26.55 -9.23 13.88
C LEU A 400 28.04 -8.94 13.92
N PRO A 401 28.78 -9.09 12.80
CA PRO A 401 30.17 -8.65 12.77
C PRO A 401 30.15 -7.17 13.11
N VAL A 402 30.80 -6.81 14.22
CA VAL A 402 31.10 -5.42 14.57
C VAL A 402 31.76 -4.83 13.33
N GLN A 403 31.07 -3.92 12.65
CA GLN A 403 31.68 -3.13 11.58
C GLN A 403 32.84 -2.37 12.22
N GLN A 404 34.07 -2.82 11.96
CA GLN A 404 35.29 -2.10 12.30
C GLN A 404 35.48 -0.93 11.35
#